data_AF-A0A318SR69-F1
#
_entry.id   AF-A0A318SR69-F1
#
_cell.length_a   1.000
_cell.length_b   1.000
_cell.length_c   1.000
_cell.angle_alpha   90.00
_cell.angle_beta   90.00
_cell.angle_gamma   90.00
#
_symmetry.space_group_name_H-M   'P 1'
#
loop_
_entity.id
_entity.type
_entity.pdbx_description
1 polymer ?
#
loop_
_entity_poly.entity_id
_entity_poly.type
_entity_poly.pdbx_seq_one_letter_code
_entity_poly.pdbx_strand_id
1 'polypeptide(L)' 'MHFIEWFRPAAFVGSILFALVGVVVFWVCFLIIDKITPVDLWAEIVEKQNVALGLVVAAMCLGISLIVAAAIHGG' A
#
# COMPACT_ATOMS: atom_id res chain seq x y z
N MET A 1 -34.34 17.09 8.93
CA MET A 1 -33.54 17.53 7.77
C MET A 1 -32.05 17.43 8.13
N HIS A 2 -31.47 16.22 8.21
CA HIS A 2 -30.05 16.00 8.60
C HIS A 2 -29.27 15.13 7.61
N PHE A 3 -29.83 14.85 6.42
CA PHE A 3 -29.23 13.92 5.46
C PHE A 3 -28.06 14.52 4.66
N ILE A 4 -27.91 15.85 4.64
CA ILE A 4 -26.96 16.56 3.74
C ILE A 4 -25.66 17.00 4.45
N GLU A 5 -25.56 16.90 5.78
CA GLU A 5 -24.31 17.24 6.50
C GLU A 5 -23.15 16.25 6.23
N TRP A 6 -23.44 15.06 5.72
CA TRP A 6 -22.46 14.05 5.33
C TRP A 6 -21.77 14.37 3.99
N PHE A 7 -22.42 15.17 3.13
CA PHE A 7 -21.80 15.77 1.96
C PHE A 7 -21.13 17.09 2.35
N ARG A 8 -20.15 17.04 3.25
CA ARG A 8 -19.09 18.05 3.23
C ARG A 8 -18.16 17.62 2.12
N PRO A 9 -18.25 18.15 0.87
CA PRO A 9 -17.32 17.80 -0.20
C PRO A 9 -15.86 17.96 0.24
N ALA A 10 -15.58 18.88 1.16
CA ALA A 10 -14.29 19.01 1.82
C ALA A 10 -13.81 17.75 2.56
N ALA A 11 -14.70 17.03 3.27
CA ALA A 11 -14.36 15.79 3.97
C ALA A 11 -14.14 14.62 3.01
N PHE A 12 -14.93 14.53 1.93
CA PHE A 12 -14.80 13.50 0.91
C PHE A 12 -13.54 13.68 0.05
N VAL A 13 -13.20 14.93 -0.30
CA VAL A 13 -11.95 15.25 -0.99
C VAL A 13 -10.76 14.99 -0.06
N GLY A 14 -10.87 15.32 1.23
CA GLY A 14 -9.86 15.02 2.23
C GLY A 14 -9.57 13.51 2.34
N SER A 15 -10.59 12.66 2.43
CA SER A 15 -10.40 11.21 2.53
C SER A 15 -9.78 10.59 1.28
N ILE A 16 -10.13 11.07 0.08
CA ILE A 16 -9.50 10.66 -1.18
C ILE A 16 -8.02 11.06 -1.22
N LEU A 17 -7.69 12.30 -0.81
CA LEU A 17 -6.31 12.77 -0.75
C LEU A 17 -5.48 11.93 0.22
N PHE A 18 -6.01 11.62 1.40
CA PHE A 18 -5.35 10.74 2.37
C PHE A 18 -5.16 9.31 1.84
N ALA A 19 -6.16 8.74 1.15
CA ALA A 19 -6.02 7.44 0.51
C ALA A 19 -4.92 7.45 -0.57
N LEU A 20 -4.84 8.50 -1.39
CA LEU A 20 -3.78 8.69 -2.38
C LEU A 20 -2.40 8.78 -1.75
N VAL A 21 -2.26 9.51 -0.63
CA VAL A 21 -1.00 9.56 0.12
C VAL A 21 -0.58 8.16 0.59
N GLY A 22 -1.52 7.35 1.09
CA GLY A 22 -1.26 5.96 1.46
C GLY A 22 -0.74 5.10 0.30
N VAL A 23 -1.33 5.24 -0.89
CA VAL A 23 -0.88 4.55 -2.11
C VAL A 23 0.52 4.99 -2.53
N VAL A 24 0.81 6.29 -2.46
CA VAL A 24 2.14 6.84 -2.79
C VAL A 24 3.20 6.30 -1.83
N VAL A 25 2.92 6.30 -0.52
CA VAL A 25 3.84 5.74 0.49
C VAL A 25 4.06 4.25 0.25
N PHE A 26 3.00 3.49 -0.06
CA PHE A 26 3.11 2.07 -0.40
C PHE A 26 4.05 1.84 -1.58
N TRP A 27 3.88 2.63 -2.65
CA TRP A 27 4.69 2.54 -3.85
C TRP A 27 6.17 2.85 -3.57
N VAL A 28 6.45 3.90 -2.78
CA VAL A 28 7.82 4.28 -2.43
C VAL A 28 8.51 3.17 -1.62
N CYS A 29 7.82 2.59 -0.64
CA CYS A 29 8.34 1.45 0.12
C CYS A 29 8.66 0.24 -0.78
N PHE A 30 7.76 -0.07 -1.73
CA PHE A 30 7.97 -1.15 -2.69
C PHE A 30 9.23 -0.90 -3.54
N LEU A 31 9.41 0.31 -4.09
CA LEU A 31 10.60 0.66 -4.87
C LEU A 31 11.90 0.59 -4.06
N ILE A 32 11.88 1.01 -2.80
CA ILE A 32 13.04 0.94 -1.90
C ILE A 32 13.44 -0.53 -1.70
N ILE A 33 12.46 -1.40 -1.44
CA ILE A 33 12.68 -2.82 -1.21
C ILE A 33 13.18 -3.53 -2.47
N ASP A 34 12.57 -3.24 -3.62
CA ASP A 34 12.97 -3.78 -4.92
C ASP A 34 14.44 -3.42 -5.20
N LYS A 35 14.83 -2.17 -4.92
CA LYS A 35 16.21 -1.72 -5.06
C LYS A 35 17.18 -2.36 -4.06
N ILE A 36 16.73 -2.63 -2.82
CA ILE A 36 17.55 -3.30 -1.80
C ILE A 36 17.71 -4.79 -2.11
N THR A 37 16.78 -5.39 -2.85
CA THR A 37 16.74 -6.81 -3.16
C THR A 37 17.43 -7.04 -4.51
N PRO A 38 18.72 -7.43 -4.57
CA PRO A 38 19.48 -7.51 -5.81
C PRO A 38 19.27 -8.87 -6.49
N VAL A 39 18.01 -9.32 -6.56
CA VAL A 39 17.60 -10.51 -7.29
C VAL A 39 16.44 -10.13 -8.19
N ASP A 40 16.44 -10.65 -9.41
CA ASP A 40 15.33 -10.47 -10.35
C ASP A 40 14.09 -11.15 -9.78
N LEU A 41 13.30 -10.43 -8.97
CA LEU A 41 12.09 -10.94 -8.35
C LEU A 41 11.13 -11.50 -9.39
N TRP A 42 11.09 -10.87 -10.56
CA TRP A 42 10.23 -11.31 -11.65
C TRP A 42 10.69 -12.65 -12.23
N ALA A 43 11.98 -12.84 -12.51
CA ALA A 43 12.51 -14.12 -12.97
C ALA A 43 12.38 -15.21 -11.90
N GLU A 44 12.64 -14.88 -10.63
CA GLU A 44 12.58 -15.85 -9.55
C GLU A 44 11.13 -16.29 -9.22
N ILE A 45 10.15 -15.37 -9.28
CA ILE A 45 8.74 -15.66 -8.98
C ILE A 45 8.02 -16.24 -10.19
N VAL A 46 8.20 -15.67 -11.38
CA VAL A 46 7.45 -16.05 -12.59
C VAL A 46 8.11 -17.22 -13.31
N GLU A 47 9.43 -17.19 -13.51
CA GLU A 47 10.13 -18.25 -14.27
C GLU A 47 10.51 -19.44 -13.38
N LYS A 48 11.07 -19.18 -12.19
CA LYS A 48 11.51 -20.25 -11.27
C LYS A 48 10.43 -20.70 -10.29
N GLN A 49 9.28 -20.03 -10.24
CA GLN A 49 8.19 -20.30 -9.28
C GLN A 49 8.67 -20.42 -7.83
N ASN A 50 9.58 -19.54 -7.42
CA ASN A 50 10.09 -19.55 -6.06
C ASN A 50 9.04 -19.01 -5.07
N VAL A 51 8.23 -19.93 -4.54
CA VAL A 51 7.15 -19.64 -3.58
C VAL A 51 7.68 -18.97 -2.32
N ALA A 52 8.93 -19.24 -1.90
CA ALA A 52 9.52 -18.59 -0.74
C ALA A 52 9.71 -17.09 -0.99
N LEU A 53 10.22 -16.71 -2.16
CA LEU A 53 10.36 -15.29 -2.53
C LEU A 53 8.99 -14.63 -2.72
N GLY A 54 8.04 -15.32 -3.35
CA GLY A 54 6.67 -14.85 -3.50
C GLY A 54 5.97 -14.60 -2.16
N LEU A 55 6.18 -15.47 -1.17
CA LEU A 55 5.64 -15.31 0.18
C LEU A 55 6.26 -14.12 0.91
N VAL A 56 7.57 -13.90 0.74
CA VAL A 56 8.25 -12.73 1.30
C VAL A 56 7.65 -11.44 0.71
N VAL A 57 7.48 -11.36 -0.61
CA VAL A 57 6.84 -10.19 -1.26
C VAL A 57 5.41 -10.00 -0.77
N ALA A 58 4.62 -11.07 -0.66
CA ALA A 58 3.25 -11.00 -0.14
C ALA A 58 3.20 -10.49 1.31
N ALA A 59 4.08 -10.99 2.19
CA ALA A 59 4.18 -10.55 3.57
C ALA A 59 4.61 -9.08 3.67
N MET A 60 5.49 -8.61 2.79
CA MET A 60 5.90 -7.21 2.72
C MET A 60 4.75 -6.31 2.27
N CYS A 61 4.02 -6.69 1.21
CA CYS A 61 2.81 -5.97 0.78
C CYS A 61 1.76 -5.90 1.90
N LEU A 62 1.56 -6.99 2.65
CA LEU A 62 0.66 -7.01 3.81
C LEU A 62 1.13 -6.08 4.93
N GLY A 63 2.41 -6.11 5.29
CA GLY A 63 2.98 -5.23 6.31
C GLY A 63 2.80 -3.74 5.98
N ILE A 64 3.10 -3.36 4.73
CA ILE A 64 2.93 -1.97 4.27
C ILE A 64 1.44 -1.59 4.28
N SER A 65 0.56 -2.48 3.83
CA SER A 65 -0.90 -2.25 3.85
C SER A 65 -1.42 -2.02 5.28
N LEU A 66 -0.90 -2.75 6.26
CA LEU A 66 -1.25 -2.58 7.68
C LEU A 66 -0.74 -1.24 8.24
N ILE A 67 0.48 -0.83 7.90
CA ILE A 67 1.02 0.48 8.32
C ILE A 67 0.16 1.62 7.76
N VAL A 68 -0.21 1.53 6.47
CA VAL A 68 -1.10 2.51 5.82
C VAL A 68 -2.49 2.50 6.48
N ALA A 69 -3.07 1.33 6.74
CA ALA A 69 -4.36 1.22 7.42
C ALA A 69 -4.32 1.82 8.84
N ALA A 70 -3.26 1.56 9.60
CA ALA A 70 -3.07 2.12 10.94
C ALA A 70 -2.88 3.65 10.90
N ALA A 71 -2.15 4.17 9.91
CA ALA A 71 -1.98 5.61 9.73
C ALA A 71 -3.29 6.33 9.36
N ILE A 72 -4.18 5.66 8.62
CA ILE A 72 -5.50 6.19 8.26
C ILE A 72 -6.49 6.08 9.43
N HIS A 73 -6.43 5.00 10.22
CA HIS A 73 -7.38 4.74 11.30
C HIS A 73 -7.01 5.40 12.64
N GLY A 74 -5.73 5.75 12.85
CA GLY A 74 -5.24 6.33 14.10
C GLY A 74 -5.43 7.85 14.26
N GLY A 75 -6.20 8.50 13.37
CA GLY A 75 -6.48 9.95 13.37
C GLY A 75 -7.93 10.29 13.67
#